data_AF-A0A061N781-F1
#
_entry.id   AF-A0A061N781-F1
#
_cell.length_a   1.000
_cell.length_b   1.000
_cell.length_c   1.000
_cell.angle_alpha   90.00
_cell.angle_beta   90.00
_cell.angle_gamma   90.00
#
_symmetry.space_group_name_H-M   'P 1'
#
loop_
_entity.id
_entity.type
_entity.pdbx_description
1 polymer ?
#
loop_
_entity_poly.entity_id
_entity_poly.type
_entity_poly.pdbx_seq_one_letter_code
_entity_poly.pdbx_strand_id
1 'polypeptide(L)'
;MLPEQTHVRHGLAHLEEGFGVGFASPIQVVVAVENQAITEPQLLEKLSTLHEELEQIPNVEEVSSLFSFFPNLEAPDIHSLLTEHQQQLHEDDWMLINRHVSKNNHAAVFDVITTDHSSSDTNRSIVQDIRDRLATTEDYEIYVGGETAEGMDTSKSLNDRLPMVLTFTLLLLFFVLVVTFRSLLLPLKAIVLNILSLGATYGILVIVFQWGFGSTIFGFGDFGFIQSFIPILLLGLLFSLSTDYEVFLLSRVQEEYQKGMSNEESVAIGLEKKPLL
;
A
#
# COMPACT_ATOMS: atom_id res chain seq x y z
N MET A 1 -0.17 -10.31 10.96
CA MET A 1 -0.79 -9.87 12.23
C MET A 1 -0.40 -10.84 13.32
N LEU A 2 0.04 -10.33 14.47
CA LEU A 2 0.69 -11.13 15.50
C LEU A 2 -0.25 -11.30 16.71
N PRO A 3 -0.39 -12.52 17.27
CA PRO A 3 -1.16 -12.76 18.49
C PRO A 3 -0.73 -11.83 19.64
N GLU A 4 -1.65 -11.53 20.56
CA GLU A 4 -1.40 -10.63 21.71
C GLU A 4 -0.20 -11.04 22.56
N GLN A 5 0.05 -12.34 22.69
CA GLN A 5 1.15 -12.88 23.50
C GLN A 5 2.51 -12.89 22.79
N THR A 6 2.60 -12.35 21.58
CA THR A 6 3.87 -12.34 20.85
C THR A 6 4.82 -11.27 21.38
N HIS A 7 6.10 -11.64 21.52
CA HIS A 7 7.16 -10.72 21.95
C HIS A 7 7.24 -9.46 21.07
N VAL A 8 6.99 -9.61 19.76
CA VAL A 8 7.02 -8.48 18.82
C VAL A 8 5.86 -7.50 19.08
N ARG A 9 4.67 -7.97 19.44
CA ARG A 9 3.54 -7.08 19.76
C ARG A 9 3.78 -6.31 21.06
N HIS A 10 4.39 -6.93 22.06
CA HIS A 10 4.83 -6.21 23.26
C HIS A 10 5.90 -5.17 22.96
N GLY A 11 6.88 -5.49 22.10
CA GLY A 11 7.90 -4.55 21.67
C GLY A 11 7.31 -3.33 20.94
N LEU A 12 6.35 -3.55 20.04
CA LEU A 12 5.66 -2.48 19.34
C LEU A 12 4.84 -1.60 20.31
N ALA A 13 4.12 -2.21 21.25
CA ALA A 13 3.38 -1.44 22.27
C ALA A 13 4.30 -0.54 23.10
N HIS A 14 5.49 -1.03 23.49
CA HIS A 14 6.47 -0.20 24.19
C HIS A 14 7.07 0.91 23.32
N LEU A 15 7.23 0.68 22.01
CA LEU A 15 7.64 1.73 21.08
C LEU A 15 6.57 2.81 20.97
N GLU A 16 5.31 2.41 20.78
CA GLU A 16 4.18 3.34 20.65
C GLU A 16 3.95 4.14 21.95
N GLU A 17 4.02 3.50 23.12
CA GLU A 17 3.88 4.17 24.42
C GLU A 17 5.06 5.09 24.75
N GLY A 18 6.28 4.73 24.33
CA GLY A 18 7.50 5.44 24.71
C GLY A 18 7.93 6.53 23.72
N PHE A 19 7.67 6.33 22.43
CA PHE A 19 8.17 7.16 21.33
C PHE A 19 7.07 7.71 20.42
N GLY A 20 5.82 7.32 20.64
CA GLY A 20 4.70 7.70 19.78
C GLY A 20 4.50 6.72 18.61
N VAL A 21 3.30 6.75 18.05
CA VAL A 21 2.87 5.78 17.03
C VAL A 21 3.63 5.96 15.71
N GLY A 22 3.81 7.20 15.25
CA GLY A 22 4.48 7.48 13.98
C GLY A 22 5.99 7.26 14.01
N PHE A 23 6.62 7.13 15.19
CA PHE A 23 8.06 6.91 15.28
C PHE A 23 8.52 5.61 14.64
N ALA A 24 7.67 4.59 14.66
CA ALA A 24 7.99 3.29 14.05
C ALA A 24 8.02 3.35 12.52
N SER A 25 7.32 4.31 11.90
CA SER A 25 7.13 4.38 10.45
C SER A 25 6.90 5.83 10.01
N PRO A 26 7.91 6.70 10.12
CA PRO A 26 7.78 8.09 9.72
C PRO A 26 7.52 8.21 8.22
N ILE A 27 6.85 9.29 7.83
CA ILE A 27 6.75 9.69 6.43
C ILE A 27 8.08 10.34 6.06
N GLN A 28 8.72 9.86 4.99
CA GLN A 28 10.04 10.35 4.60
C GLN A 28 9.89 11.37 3.48
N VAL A 29 10.31 12.61 3.71
CA VAL A 29 10.41 13.62 2.66
C VAL A 29 11.88 13.73 2.27
N VAL A 30 12.20 13.30 1.06
CA VAL A 30 13.55 13.32 0.50
C VAL A 30 13.67 14.48 -0.45
N VAL A 31 14.61 15.36 -0.18
CA VAL A 31 15.00 16.44 -1.08
C VAL A 31 16.22 16.00 -1.85
N ALA A 32 16.18 16.05 -3.18
CA ALA A 32 17.31 15.74 -4.05
C ALA A 32 17.72 16.96 -4.87
N VAL A 33 19.03 17.13 -5.10
CA VAL A 33 19.61 18.22 -5.88
C VAL A 33 20.60 17.70 -6.90
N GLU A 34 20.61 18.30 -8.09
CA GLU A 34 21.48 17.86 -9.19
C GLU A 34 22.79 18.66 -9.30
N ASN A 35 22.72 19.99 -9.13
CA ASN A 35 23.80 20.90 -9.53
C ASN A 35 24.51 21.62 -8.38
N GLN A 36 24.09 21.39 -7.14
CA GLN A 36 24.60 22.08 -5.95
C GLN A 36 24.55 21.16 -4.72
N ALA A 37 25.36 21.45 -3.70
CA ALA A 37 25.32 20.68 -2.46
C ALA A 37 24.17 21.16 -1.57
N ILE A 38 23.55 20.24 -0.83
CA ILE A 38 22.53 20.53 0.20
C ILE A 38 23.03 21.55 1.24
N THR A 39 24.33 21.58 1.48
CA THR A 39 24.98 22.45 2.46
C THR A 39 25.12 23.90 1.99
N GLU A 40 24.77 24.26 0.75
CA GLU A 40 24.87 25.64 0.27
C GLU A 40 23.92 26.58 1.05
N PRO A 41 24.35 27.79 1.47
CA PRO A 41 23.55 28.64 2.36
C PRO A 41 22.15 29.00 1.83
N GLN A 42 22.05 29.31 0.53
CA GLN A 42 20.76 29.65 -0.11
C GLN A 42 19.78 28.46 -0.09
N LEU A 43 20.30 27.26 -0.21
CA LEU A 43 19.50 26.05 -0.19
C LEU A 43 19.13 25.67 1.24
N LEU A 44 20.07 25.79 2.19
CA LEU A 44 19.80 25.61 3.62
C LEU A 44 18.68 26.53 4.13
N GLU A 45 18.60 27.78 3.65
CA GLU A 45 17.50 28.69 3.98
C GLU A 45 16.15 28.15 3.49
N LYS A 46 16.07 27.73 2.22
CA LYS A 46 14.86 27.12 1.64
C LYS A 46 14.46 25.83 2.36
N LEU A 47 15.44 25.01 2.73
CA LEU A 47 15.22 23.75 3.44
C LEU A 47 14.82 23.95 4.90
N SER A 48 15.27 25.03 5.54
CA SER A 48 14.78 25.44 6.86
C SER A 48 13.31 25.86 6.78
N THR A 49 12.92 26.63 5.76
CA THR A 49 11.51 26.96 5.54
C THR A 49 10.67 25.70 5.28
N LEU A 50 11.18 24.75 4.48
CA LEU A 50 10.51 23.47 4.26
C LEU A 50 10.29 22.69 5.56
N HIS A 51 11.29 22.66 6.45
CA HIS A 51 11.17 22.02 7.77
C HIS A 51 10.02 22.64 8.58
N GLU A 52 9.95 23.97 8.67
CA GLU A 52 8.87 24.67 9.37
C GLU A 52 7.48 24.42 8.72
N GLU A 53 7.41 24.38 7.39
CA GLU A 53 6.17 24.08 6.68
C GLU A 53 5.66 22.66 6.95
N LEU A 54 6.57 21.68 7.06
CA LEU A 54 6.23 20.30 7.40
C LEU A 54 5.73 20.19 8.85
N GLU A 55 6.32 20.91 9.80
CA GLU A 55 5.87 20.94 11.20
C GLU A 55 4.46 21.55 11.36
N GLN A 56 4.05 22.44 10.45
CA GLN A 56 2.73 23.06 10.48
C GLN A 56 1.61 22.18 9.92
N ILE A 57 1.93 21.00 9.37
CA ILE A 57 0.91 20.08 8.85
C ILE A 57 0.12 19.45 10.02
N PRO A 58 -1.23 19.44 9.98
CA PRO A 58 -2.02 18.83 11.04
C PRO A 58 -1.67 17.35 11.27
N ASN A 59 -1.59 16.94 12.54
CA ASN A 59 -1.24 15.58 12.99
C ASN A 59 0.22 15.15 12.75
N VAL A 60 1.09 16.09 12.39
CA VAL A 60 2.55 15.95 12.53
C VAL A 60 2.92 16.31 13.97
N GLU A 61 3.63 15.41 14.66
CA GLU A 61 4.14 15.63 16.02
C GLU A 61 5.53 16.27 16.00
N GLU A 62 6.40 15.79 15.11
CA GLU A 62 7.79 16.19 15.01
C GLU A 62 8.30 16.00 13.58
N VAL A 63 9.20 16.88 13.13
CA VAL A 63 9.98 16.67 11.91
C VAL A 63 11.45 16.52 12.30
N SER A 64 11.99 15.31 12.15
CA SER A 64 13.42 15.05 12.37
C SER A 64 14.21 15.32 11.10
N SER A 65 15.12 16.28 11.14
CA SER A 65 15.95 16.67 10.00
C SER A 65 17.30 17.21 10.47
N LEU A 66 18.16 17.68 9.55
CA LEU A 66 19.39 18.36 9.94
C LEU A 66 19.15 19.60 10.82
N PHE A 67 18.00 20.27 10.67
CA PHE A 67 17.69 21.51 11.38
C PHE A 67 17.30 21.27 12.84
N SER A 68 16.80 20.07 13.16
CA SER A 68 16.45 19.66 14.52
C SER A 68 17.66 19.65 15.47
N PHE A 69 18.89 19.52 14.92
CA PHE A 69 20.14 19.59 15.69
C PHE A 69 20.64 21.01 15.90
N PHE A 70 20.09 21.98 15.18
CA PHE A 70 20.57 23.36 15.11
C PHE A 70 19.43 24.38 15.28
N PRO A 71 18.62 24.29 16.35
CA PRO A 71 17.37 25.05 16.46
C PRO A 71 17.54 26.59 16.55
N ASN A 72 18.76 27.08 16.79
CA ASN A 72 19.05 28.51 16.96
C ASN A 72 20.11 29.03 15.97
N LEU A 73 20.48 28.26 14.95
CA LEU A 73 21.50 28.65 13.98
C LEU A 73 20.85 29.00 12.65
N GLU A 74 21.35 30.07 12.03
CA GLU A 74 20.93 30.46 10.69
C GLU A 74 21.68 29.63 9.63
N ALA A 75 21.15 29.59 8.41
CA ALA A 75 21.71 28.84 7.29
C ALA A 75 23.22 29.10 7.03
N PRO A 76 23.76 30.34 7.11
CA PRO A 76 25.20 30.58 6.95
C PRO A 76 26.05 29.94 8.05
N ASP A 77 25.56 29.94 9.28
CA ASP A 77 26.28 29.35 10.41
C ASP A 77 26.28 27.82 10.29
N ILE A 78 25.14 27.24 9.93
CA ILE A 78 25.01 25.79 9.64
C ILE A 78 25.96 25.39 8.51
N HIS A 79 26.03 26.17 7.43
CA HIS A 79 26.98 25.93 6.34
C HIS A 79 28.43 25.87 6.85
N SER A 80 28.86 26.89 7.60
CA SER A 80 30.23 26.98 8.11
C SER A 80 30.58 25.82 9.06
N LEU A 81 29.59 25.35 9.83
CA LEU A 81 29.74 24.26 10.78
C LEU A 81 29.83 22.90 10.08
N LEU A 82 29.05 22.69 9.02
CA LEU A 82 29.05 21.45 8.24
C LEU A 82 30.25 21.34 7.28
N THR A 83 30.83 22.45 6.83
CA THR A 83 31.89 22.45 5.81
C THR A 83 33.27 22.80 6.37
N GLU A 84 33.39 23.88 7.13
CA GLU A 84 34.69 24.40 7.59
C GLU A 84 35.05 23.88 8.98
N HIS A 85 34.06 23.77 9.87
CA HIS A 85 34.27 23.43 11.27
C HIS A 85 33.79 22.02 11.65
N GLN A 86 33.66 21.13 10.66
CA GLN A 86 33.21 19.75 10.88
C GLN A 86 34.03 19.01 11.97
N GLN A 87 35.33 19.30 12.04
CA GLN A 87 36.24 18.69 13.04
C GLN A 87 36.00 19.16 14.48
N GLN A 88 35.21 20.22 14.67
CA GLN A 88 34.85 20.73 16.00
C GLN A 88 33.61 20.02 16.58
N LEU A 89 32.82 19.36 15.74
CA LEU A 89 31.70 18.54 16.20
C LEU A 89 32.22 17.27 16.88
N HIS A 90 31.55 16.84 17.95
CA HIS A 90 31.80 15.52 18.50
C HIS A 90 31.40 14.46 17.46
N GLU A 91 32.11 13.32 17.43
CA GLU A 91 31.84 12.25 16.47
C GLU A 91 30.40 11.74 16.55
N ASP A 92 29.83 11.70 17.76
CA ASP A 92 28.45 11.28 18.00
C ASP A 92 27.43 12.25 17.36
N ASP A 93 27.65 13.56 17.47
CA ASP A 93 26.78 14.58 16.88
C ASP A 93 26.84 14.52 15.35
N TRP A 94 28.06 14.39 14.81
CA TRP A 94 28.26 14.23 13.37
C TRP A 94 27.58 12.98 12.83
N MET A 95 27.61 11.87 13.57
CA MET A 95 26.94 10.64 13.19
C MET A 95 25.42 10.82 13.07
N LEU A 96 24.80 11.60 13.96
CA LEU A 96 23.35 11.87 13.92
C LEU A 96 22.96 12.81 12.78
N ILE A 97 23.75 13.86 12.55
CA ILE A 97 23.54 14.80 11.43
C ILE A 97 23.68 14.08 10.08
N ASN A 98 24.73 13.27 9.93
CA ASN A 98 25.04 12.56 8.69
C ASN A 98 24.06 11.40 8.38
N ARG A 99 23.04 11.15 9.22
CA ARG A 99 21.91 10.28 8.88
C ARG A 99 20.86 10.99 8.01
N HIS A 100 20.76 12.31 8.12
CA HIS A 100 19.78 13.13 7.40
C HIS A 100 20.34 13.74 6.11
N VAL A 101 21.65 13.66 5.89
CA VAL A 101 22.30 14.12 4.65
C VAL A 101 23.00 12.95 3.98
N SER A 102 22.78 12.80 2.68
CA SER A 102 23.44 11.78 1.85
C SER A 102 24.97 11.93 1.85
N LYS A 103 25.69 10.81 1.67
CA LYS A 103 27.16 10.80 1.65
C LYS A 103 27.79 11.69 0.57
N ASN A 104 27.06 12.00 -0.50
CA ASN A 104 27.51 12.86 -1.58
C ASN A 104 27.00 14.30 -1.44
N ASN A 105 26.27 14.65 -0.38
CA ASN A 105 25.63 15.96 -0.16
C ASN A 105 24.63 16.38 -1.27
N HIS A 106 24.06 15.43 -2.01
CA HIS A 106 23.06 15.71 -3.07
C HIS A 106 21.63 15.34 -2.69
N ALA A 107 21.41 14.87 -1.48
CA ALA A 107 20.10 14.61 -0.93
C ALA A 107 20.06 14.82 0.58
N ALA A 108 18.91 15.25 1.07
CA ALA A 108 18.55 15.37 2.48
C ALA A 108 17.24 14.63 2.76
N VAL A 109 17.08 14.09 3.96
CA VAL A 109 15.87 13.41 4.42
C VAL A 109 15.29 14.15 5.61
N PHE A 110 13.97 14.35 5.58
CA PHE A 110 13.16 14.85 6.67
C PHE A 110 12.22 13.71 7.07
N ASP A 111 12.39 13.19 8.28
CA ASP A 111 11.51 12.17 8.84
C ASP A 111 10.35 12.89 9.55
N VAL A 112 9.17 12.84 8.94
CA VAL A 112 7.94 13.44 9.45
C VAL A 112 7.24 12.41 10.34
N ILE A 113 7.29 12.64 11.65
CA ILE A 113 6.73 11.78 12.70
C ILE A 113 5.28 12.22 12.96
N THR A 114 4.36 11.27 12.86
CA THR A 114 2.91 11.51 12.94
C THR A 114 2.26 10.90 14.17
N THR A 115 1.02 11.29 14.48
CA THR A 115 0.25 10.73 15.61
C THR A 115 -0.36 9.34 15.32
N ASP A 116 -0.29 8.83 14.10
CA ASP A 116 -1.06 7.66 13.63
C ASP A 116 -0.17 6.64 12.88
N HIS A 117 -0.73 5.46 12.61
CA HIS A 117 -0.04 4.37 11.93
C HIS A 117 0.10 4.61 10.41
N SER A 118 1.08 3.97 9.78
CA SER A 118 1.39 4.10 8.35
C SER A 118 0.24 3.75 7.39
N SER A 119 -0.71 2.92 7.83
CA SER A 119 -1.86 2.51 7.01
C SER A 119 -3.10 3.41 7.16
N SER A 120 -3.08 4.35 8.11
CA SER A 120 -4.21 5.21 8.48
C SER A 120 -4.61 6.20 7.38
N ASP A 121 -5.89 6.59 7.37
CA ASP A 121 -6.38 7.66 6.50
C ASP A 121 -5.73 9.01 6.84
N THR A 122 -5.41 9.23 8.12
CA THR A 122 -4.66 10.40 8.61
C THR A 122 -3.32 10.53 7.88
N ASN A 123 -2.47 9.50 7.93
CA ASN A 123 -1.15 9.56 7.31
C ASN A 123 -1.24 9.59 5.77
N ARG A 124 -2.24 8.92 5.18
CA ARG A 124 -2.50 9.03 3.73
C ARG A 124 -2.82 10.46 3.32
N SER A 125 -3.61 11.19 4.12
CA SER A 125 -3.93 12.59 3.88
C SER A 125 -2.70 13.49 4.00
N ILE A 126 -1.82 13.25 4.98
CA ILE A 126 -0.56 13.98 5.14
C ILE A 126 0.34 13.78 3.92
N VAL A 127 0.52 12.53 3.46
CA VAL A 127 1.30 12.24 2.24
C VAL A 127 0.73 12.99 1.04
N GLN A 128 -0.60 13.01 0.89
CA GLN A 128 -1.26 13.73 -0.20
C GLN A 128 -1.07 15.24 -0.07
N ASP A 129 -1.23 15.81 1.13
CA ASP A 129 -1.03 17.23 1.41
C ASP A 129 0.41 17.67 1.11
N ILE A 130 1.41 16.86 1.50
CA ILE A 130 2.82 17.11 1.17
C ILE A 130 3.01 17.11 -0.35
N ARG A 131 2.50 16.09 -1.06
CA ARG A 131 2.62 15.98 -2.53
C ARG A 131 1.92 17.11 -3.28
N ASP A 132 0.81 17.63 -2.76
CA ASP A 132 0.00 18.66 -3.41
C ASP A 132 0.52 20.08 -3.10
N ARG A 133 1.00 20.33 -1.87
CA ARG A 133 1.44 21.65 -1.42
C ARG A 133 2.91 21.91 -1.71
N LEU A 134 3.76 20.90 -1.59
CA LEU A 134 5.21 21.04 -1.67
C LEU A 134 5.67 20.59 -3.06
N ALA A 135 5.99 21.58 -3.90
CA ALA A 135 6.41 21.34 -5.27
C ALA A 135 7.94 21.28 -5.36
N THR A 136 8.42 20.41 -6.25
CA THR A 136 9.76 20.51 -6.84
C THR A 136 9.97 21.92 -7.40
N THR A 137 11.15 22.48 -7.13
CA THR A 137 11.57 23.81 -7.60
C THR A 137 12.70 23.67 -8.63
N GLU A 138 13.18 24.79 -9.18
CA GLU A 138 14.39 24.77 -10.03
C GLU A 138 15.65 24.38 -9.24
N ASP A 139 15.62 24.51 -7.90
CA ASP A 139 16.77 24.29 -7.03
C ASP A 139 16.87 22.85 -6.50
N TYR A 140 15.73 22.18 -6.33
CA TYR A 140 15.63 20.84 -5.74
C TYR A 140 14.33 20.12 -6.10
N GLU A 141 14.39 18.79 -6.12
CA GLU A 141 13.25 17.89 -6.27
C GLU A 141 12.80 17.32 -4.92
N ILE A 142 11.49 17.19 -4.74
CA ILE A 142 10.90 16.59 -3.53
C ILE A 142 10.32 15.23 -3.86
N TYR A 143 10.69 14.23 -3.06
CA TYR A 143 10.17 12.88 -3.13
C TYR A 143 9.57 12.49 -1.78
N VAL A 144 8.37 11.89 -1.79
CA VAL A 144 7.69 11.44 -0.57
C VAL A 144 7.70 9.91 -0.54
N GLY A 145 8.37 9.36 0.47
CA GLY A 145 8.53 7.94 0.75
C GLY A 145 8.04 7.56 2.15
N GLY A 146 8.62 6.49 2.70
CA GLY A 146 8.10 5.83 3.90
C GLY A 146 6.96 4.86 3.59
N GLU A 147 6.59 4.05 4.60
CA GLU A 147 5.65 2.93 4.43
C GLU A 147 4.26 3.40 3.95
N THR A 148 3.79 4.55 4.44
CA THR A 148 2.52 5.14 4.00
C THR A 148 2.50 5.43 2.50
N ALA A 149 3.51 6.15 2.01
CA ALA A 149 3.61 6.55 0.62
C ALA A 149 3.81 5.34 -0.31
N GLU A 150 4.66 4.39 0.09
CA GLU A 150 4.85 3.13 -0.63
C GLU A 150 3.53 2.33 -0.71
N GLY A 151 2.80 2.25 0.39
CA GLY A 151 1.50 1.59 0.46
C GLY A 151 0.45 2.26 -0.45
N MET A 152 0.43 3.59 -0.49
CA MET A 152 -0.45 4.36 -1.39
C MET A 152 -0.12 4.09 -2.86
N ASP A 153 1.15 4.20 -3.24
CA ASP A 153 1.58 4.07 -4.64
C ASP A 153 1.49 2.63 -5.14
N THR A 154 1.74 1.65 -4.27
CA THR A 154 1.50 0.23 -4.56
C THR A 154 0.01 -0.03 -4.79
N SER A 155 -0.85 0.50 -3.91
CA SER A 155 -2.31 0.34 -4.04
C SER A 155 -2.84 1.02 -5.30
N LYS A 156 -2.33 2.21 -5.62
CA LYS A 156 -2.66 2.94 -6.85
C LYS A 156 -2.22 2.18 -8.10
N SER A 157 -0.96 1.76 -8.14
CA SER A 157 -0.40 0.98 -9.26
C SER A 157 -1.19 -0.30 -9.50
N LEU A 158 -1.61 -0.96 -8.43
CA LEU A 158 -2.46 -2.14 -8.53
C LEU A 158 -3.83 -1.79 -9.10
N ASN A 159 -4.51 -0.79 -8.54
CA ASN A 159 -5.84 -0.36 -9.00
C ASN A 159 -5.83 0.08 -10.46
N ASP A 160 -4.77 0.75 -10.91
CA ASP A 160 -4.62 1.20 -12.29
C ASP A 160 -4.43 -0.01 -13.26
N ARG A 161 -3.83 -1.11 -12.78
CA ARG A 161 -3.61 -2.35 -13.57
C ARG A 161 -4.77 -3.34 -13.49
N LEU A 162 -5.55 -3.33 -12.41
CA LEU A 162 -6.65 -4.28 -12.16
C LEU A 162 -7.62 -4.39 -13.34
N PRO A 163 -8.15 -3.30 -13.92
CA PRO A 163 -9.07 -3.38 -15.07
C PRO A 163 -8.47 -4.11 -16.28
N MET A 164 -7.19 -3.86 -16.56
CA MET A 164 -6.47 -4.50 -17.68
C MET A 164 -6.31 -5.99 -17.43
N VAL A 165 -5.83 -6.38 -16.24
CA VAL A 165 -5.63 -7.79 -15.86
C VAL A 165 -6.96 -8.55 -15.84
N LEU A 166 -8.00 -7.95 -15.25
CA LEU A 166 -9.33 -8.54 -15.19
C LEU A 166 -9.90 -8.73 -16.60
N THR A 167 -9.86 -7.70 -17.45
CA THR A 167 -10.39 -7.78 -18.82
C THR A 167 -9.65 -8.84 -19.64
N PHE A 168 -8.32 -8.84 -19.58
CA PHE A 168 -7.51 -9.84 -20.29
C PHE A 168 -7.84 -11.27 -19.84
N THR A 169 -7.89 -11.49 -18.52
CA THR A 169 -8.19 -12.81 -17.95
C THR A 169 -9.59 -13.27 -18.31
N LEU A 170 -10.59 -12.39 -18.19
CA LEU A 170 -11.98 -12.67 -18.56
C LEU A 170 -12.12 -13.02 -20.04
N LEU A 171 -11.47 -12.26 -20.93
CA LEU A 171 -11.49 -12.55 -22.36
C LEU A 171 -10.83 -13.89 -22.66
N LEU A 172 -9.66 -14.16 -22.08
CA LEU A 172 -8.95 -15.42 -22.29
C LEU A 172 -9.81 -16.61 -21.83
N LEU A 173 -10.39 -16.55 -20.63
CA LEU A 173 -11.29 -17.57 -20.11
C LEU A 173 -12.54 -17.73 -20.98
N PHE A 174 -13.15 -16.61 -21.41
CA PHE A 174 -14.27 -16.64 -22.33
C PHE A 174 -13.94 -17.41 -23.61
N PHE A 175 -12.80 -17.10 -24.25
CA PHE A 175 -12.39 -17.79 -25.48
C PHE A 175 -12.15 -19.29 -25.26
N VAL A 176 -11.47 -19.67 -24.18
CA VAL A 176 -11.25 -21.10 -23.85
C VAL A 176 -12.59 -21.81 -23.68
N LEU A 177 -13.51 -21.23 -22.92
CA LEU A 177 -14.84 -21.81 -22.69
C LEU A 177 -15.69 -21.87 -23.97
N VAL A 178 -15.60 -20.85 -24.84
CA VAL A 178 -16.27 -20.87 -26.15
C VAL A 178 -15.74 -22.01 -27.01
N VAL A 179 -14.43 -22.27 -27.02
CA VAL A 179 -13.84 -23.39 -27.77
C VAL A 179 -14.31 -24.74 -27.20
N THR A 180 -14.33 -24.88 -25.87
CA THR A 180 -14.75 -26.11 -25.18
C THR A 180 -16.23 -26.40 -25.39
N PHE A 181 -17.09 -25.42 -25.11
CA PHE A 181 -18.54 -25.61 -25.10
C PHE A 181 -19.20 -25.31 -26.45
N ARG A 182 -18.49 -24.68 -27.39
CA ARG A 182 -19.02 -24.19 -28.68
C ARG A 182 -20.29 -23.34 -28.52
N SER A 183 -20.35 -22.58 -27.42
CA SER A 183 -21.49 -21.76 -27.02
C SER A 183 -20.99 -20.42 -26.51
N LEU A 184 -21.71 -19.34 -26.83
CA LEU A 184 -21.41 -17.98 -26.31
C LEU A 184 -22.17 -17.69 -25.00
N LEU A 185 -23.33 -18.32 -24.79
CA LEU A 185 -24.18 -18.07 -23.63
C LEU A 185 -23.66 -18.73 -22.36
N LEU A 186 -23.16 -19.96 -22.46
CA LEU A 186 -22.62 -20.69 -21.30
C LEU A 186 -21.41 -19.96 -20.69
N PRO A 187 -20.39 -19.54 -21.47
CA PRO A 187 -19.25 -18.80 -20.92
C PRO A 187 -19.63 -17.41 -20.38
N LEU A 188 -20.58 -16.73 -21.02
CA LEU A 188 -21.01 -15.42 -20.56
C LEU A 188 -21.70 -15.51 -19.20
N LYS A 189 -22.61 -16.49 -19.02
CA LYS A 189 -23.26 -16.76 -17.73
C LYS A 189 -22.21 -17.06 -16.65
N ALA A 190 -21.23 -17.90 -16.97
CA ALA A 190 -20.14 -18.28 -16.07
C ALA A 190 -19.38 -17.06 -15.55
N ILE A 191 -18.95 -16.19 -16.46
CA ILE A 191 -18.22 -14.96 -16.12
C ILE A 191 -19.07 -14.04 -15.23
N VAL A 192 -20.35 -13.86 -15.54
CA VAL A 192 -21.24 -13.03 -14.73
C VAL A 192 -21.38 -13.57 -13.31
N LEU A 193 -21.54 -14.88 -13.15
CA LEU A 193 -21.61 -15.52 -11.83
C LEU A 193 -20.30 -15.41 -11.06
N ASN A 194 -19.15 -15.54 -11.73
CA ASN A 194 -17.84 -15.36 -11.12
C ASN A 194 -17.62 -13.93 -10.61
N ILE A 195 -17.98 -12.93 -11.42
CA ILE A 195 -17.88 -11.52 -11.00
C ILE A 195 -18.81 -11.25 -9.82
N LEU A 196 -20.05 -11.79 -9.85
CA LEU A 196 -21.00 -11.62 -8.74
C LEU A 196 -20.49 -12.27 -7.45
N SER A 197 -19.96 -13.49 -7.54
CA SER A 197 -19.37 -14.20 -6.39
C SER A 197 -18.16 -13.46 -5.85
N LEU A 198 -17.27 -12.98 -6.72
CA LEU A 198 -16.10 -12.19 -6.32
C LEU A 198 -16.52 -10.90 -5.61
N GLY A 199 -17.51 -10.19 -6.14
CA GLY A 199 -18.08 -8.99 -5.51
C GLY A 199 -18.69 -9.30 -4.14
N ALA A 200 -19.42 -10.39 -4.00
CA ALA A 200 -19.98 -10.83 -2.73
C ALA A 200 -18.90 -11.19 -1.70
N THR A 201 -17.88 -11.96 -2.10
CA THR A 201 -16.75 -12.32 -1.22
C THR A 201 -15.98 -11.09 -0.79
N TYR A 202 -15.69 -10.17 -1.70
CA TYR A 202 -14.98 -8.93 -1.38
C TYR A 202 -15.82 -8.02 -0.46
N GLY A 203 -17.12 -7.90 -0.71
CA GLY A 203 -18.03 -7.16 0.15
C GLY A 203 -18.06 -7.70 1.58
N ILE A 204 -18.14 -9.02 1.75
CA ILE A 204 -18.05 -9.66 3.07
C ILE A 204 -16.70 -9.38 3.73
N LEU A 205 -15.61 -9.41 2.96
CA LEU A 205 -14.28 -9.14 3.48
C LEU A 205 -14.16 -7.70 4.02
N VAL A 206 -14.68 -6.71 3.28
CA VAL A 206 -14.77 -5.32 3.75
C VAL A 206 -15.61 -5.22 5.02
N ILE A 207 -16.79 -5.83 5.04
CA ILE A 207 -17.70 -5.80 6.21
C ILE A 207 -17.02 -6.37 7.47
N VAL A 208 -16.34 -7.52 7.33
CA VAL A 208 -15.73 -8.20 8.49
C VAL A 208 -14.45 -7.52 8.94
N PHE A 209 -13.54 -7.20 8.01
CA PHE A 209 -12.18 -6.78 8.36
C PHE A 209 -11.99 -5.26 8.38
N GLN A 210 -12.69 -4.51 7.54
CA GLN A 210 -12.60 -3.04 7.56
C GLN A 210 -13.65 -2.42 8.47
N TRP A 211 -14.89 -2.89 8.43
CA TRP A 211 -15.95 -2.38 9.31
C TRP A 211 -16.02 -3.08 10.67
N GLY A 212 -15.17 -4.10 10.90
CA GLY A 212 -15.06 -4.78 12.19
C GLY A 212 -16.27 -5.65 12.54
N PHE A 213 -17.10 -6.05 11.57
CA PHE A 213 -18.28 -6.87 11.87
C PHE A 213 -17.86 -8.25 12.43
N GLY A 214 -18.10 -8.45 13.73
CA GLY A 214 -17.74 -9.67 14.45
C GLY A 214 -16.34 -9.66 15.08
N SER A 215 -15.61 -8.54 15.04
CA SER A 215 -14.30 -8.39 15.71
C SER A 215 -14.39 -8.76 17.19
N THR A 216 -15.45 -8.30 17.87
CA THR A 216 -15.75 -8.61 19.28
C THR A 216 -16.15 -10.07 19.54
N ILE A 217 -16.72 -10.78 18.55
CA ILE A 217 -17.16 -12.18 18.71
C ILE A 217 -15.98 -13.14 18.52
N PHE A 218 -15.14 -12.87 17.53
CA PHE A 218 -14.02 -13.75 17.17
C PHE A 218 -12.70 -13.37 17.84
N GLY A 219 -12.65 -12.24 18.55
CA GLY A 219 -11.45 -11.77 19.24
C GLY A 219 -10.34 -11.33 18.29
N PHE A 220 -10.70 -11.01 17.05
CA PHE A 220 -9.78 -10.41 16.08
C PHE A 220 -9.91 -8.89 16.24
N GLY A 221 -8.83 -8.16 16.49
CA GLY A 221 -8.87 -6.71 16.69
C GLY A 221 -9.45 -5.96 15.47
N ASP A 222 -9.87 -4.70 15.68
CA ASP A 222 -10.32 -3.85 14.57
C ASP A 222 -9.13 -3.49 13.69
N PHE A 223 -9.09 -4.06 12.49
CA PHE A 223 -7.90 -4.00 11.64
C PHE A 223 -7.84 -2.77 10.75
N GLY A 224 -8.97 -2.13 10.45
CA GLY A 224 -9.06 -0.86 9.71
C GLY A 224 -8.62 -0.91 8.24
N PHE A 225 -7.81 -1.88 7.82
CA PHE A 225 -7.28 -1.98 6.46
C PHE A 225 -7.17 -3.43 5.98
N ILE A 226 -7.07 -3.58 4.66
CA ILE A 226 -6.83 -4.85 3.96
C ILE A 226 -5.49 -4.73 3.24
N GLN A 227 -4.62 -5.74 3.34
CA GLN A 227 -3.35 -5.73 2.61
C GLN A 227 -3.59 -5.76 1.10
N SER A 228 -2.87 -4.91 0.37
CA SER A 228 -3.12 -4.64 -1.06
C SER A 228 -3.01 -5.87 -1.97
N PHE A 229 -2.31 -6.94 -1.57
CA PHE A 229 -2.24 -8.16 -2.37
C PHE A 229 -3.44 -9.11 -2.19
N ILE A 230 -4.20 -8.98 -1.09
CA ILE A 230 -5.34 -9.89 -0.78
C ILE A 230 -6.41 -9.84 -1.89
N PRO A 231 -6.85 -8.68 -2.40
CA PRO A 231 -7.82 -8.63 -3.48
C PRO A 231 -7.36 -9.37 -4.74
N ILE A 232 -6.08 -9.26 -5.10
CA ILE A 232 -5.49 -9.94 -6.27
C ILE A 232 -5.50 -11.46 -6.06
N LEU A 233 -5.09 -11.89 -4.88
CA LEU A 233 -5.04 -13.29 -4.51
C LEU A 233 -6.43 -13.91 -4.55
N LEU A 234 -7.44 -13.21 -4.02
CA LEU A 234 -8.84 -13.66 -4.08
C LEU A 234 -9.37 -13.70 -5.51
N LEU A 235 -9.07 -12.68 -6.32
CA LEU A 235 -9.43 -12.69 -7.74
C LEU A 235 -8.84 -13.93 -8.42
N GLY A 236 -7.54 -14.19 -8.28
CA GLY A 236 -6.89 -15.36 -8.87
C GLY A 236 -7.45 -16.69 -8.37
N LEU A 237 -7.59 -16.86 -7.05
CA LEU A 237 -8.09 -18.10 -6.45
C LEU A 237 -9.55 -18.36 -6.80
N LEU A 238 -10.43 -17.37 -6.64
CA LEU A 238 -11.86 -17.54 -6.90
C LEU A 238 -12.12 -17.76 -8.38
N PHE A 239 -11.44 -17.03 -9.28
CA PHE A 239 -11.59 -17.28 -10.70
C PHE A 239 -11.07 -18.67 -11.10
N SER A 240 -9.93 -19.11 -10.58
CA SER A 240 -9.37 -20.42 -10.91
C SER A 240 -10.28 -21.54 -10.41
N LEU A 241 -10.64 -21.52 -9.12
CA LEU A 241 -11.48 -22.56 -8.51
C LEU A 241 -12.90 -22.58 -9.09
N SER A 242 -13.50 -21.41 -9.32
CA SER A 242 -14.86 -21.33 -9.83
C SER A 242 -14.93 -21.78 -11.30
N THR A 243 -13.96 -21.38 -12.11
CA THR A 243 -13.90 -21.83 -13.51
C THR A 243 -13.70 -23.34 -13.61
N ASP A 244 -12.84 -23.93 -12.78
CA ASP A 244 -12.61 -25.37 -12.75
C ASP A 244 -13.90 -26.14 -12.39
N TYR A 245 -14.61 -25.69 -11.36
CA TYR A 245 -15.88 -26.30 -10.95
C TYR A 245 -16.95 -26.17 -12.03
N GLU A 246 -17.07 -24.99 -12.63
CA GLU A 246 -18.09 -24.71 -13.63
C GLU A 246 -17.83 -25.47 -14.94
N VAL A 247 -16.59 -25.55 -15.41
CA VAL A 247 -16.21 -26.36 -16.58
C VAL A 247 -16.57 -27.82 -16.34
N PHE A 248 -16.24 -28.36 -15.17
CA PHE A 248 -16.51 -29.75 -14.85
C PHE A 248 -18.02 -30.05 -14.81
N LEU A 249 -18.78 -29.18 -14.14
CA LEU A 249 -20.23 -29.32 -14.02
C LEU A 249 -20.91 -29.15 -15.39
N LEU A 250 -20.55 -28.12 -16.15
CA LEU A 250 -21.12 -27.85 -17.47
C LEU A 250 -20.74 -28.90 -18.51
N SER A 251 -19.52 -29.45 -18.47
CA SER A 251 -19.10 -30.54 -19.37
C SER A 251 -20.01 -31.75 -19.21
N ARG A 252 -20.37 -32.10 -17.97
CA ARG A 252 -21.28 -33.22 -17.69
C ARG A 252 -22.69 -32.95 -18.18
N VAL A 253 -23.23 -31.76 -17.91
CA VAL A 253 -24.55 -31.36 -18.42
C VAL A 253 -24.55 -31.39 -19.96
N GLN A 254 -23.46 -30.94 -20.59
CA GLN A 254 -23.31 -30.94 -22.04
C GLN A 254 -23.24 -32.36 -22.62
N GLU A 255 -22.53 -33.29 -21.97
CA GLU A 255 -22.47 -34.69 -22.40
C GLU A 255 -23.84 -35.35 -22.42
N GLU A 256 -24.68 -35.12 -21.40
CA GLU A 256 -26.04 -35.67 -21.37
C GLU A 256 -26.95 -34.98 -22.41
N TYR A 257 -26.79 -33.67 -22.61
CA TYR A 257 -27.51 -32.94 -23.66
C TYR A 257 -27.15 -33.45 -25.06
N GLN A 258 -25.87 -33.73 -25.33
CA GLN A 258 -25.42 -34.29 -26.60
C GLN A 258 -25.95 -35.71 -26.86
N LYS A 259 -26.35 -36.45 -25.83
CA LYS A 259 -27.04 -37.75 -25.98
C LYS A 259 -28.51 -37.61 -26.36
N GLY A 260 -29.01 -36.38 -26.53
CA GLY A 260 -30.37 -36.09 -26.98
C GLY A 260 -31.40 -35.90 -25.86
N MET A 261 -30.95 -35.75 -24.61
CA MET A 261 -31.85 -35.46 -23.49
C MET A 261 -32.36 -34.02 -23.54
N SER A 262 -33.52 -33.76 -22.92
CA SER A 262 -33.99 -32.38 -22.77
C SER A 262 -33.05 -31.57 -21.87
N ASN A 263 -33.12 -30.23 -21.96
CA ASN A 263 -32.26 -29.35 -21.17
C ASN A 263 -32.42 -29.57 -19.66
N GLU A 264 -33.66 -29.75 -19.20
CA GLU A 264 -33.98 -29.97 -17.78
C GLU A 264 -33.46 -31.32 -17.27
N GLU A 265 -33.62 -32.38 -18.07
CA GLU A 265 -33.10 -33.72 -17.74
C GLU A 265 -31.57 -33.75 -17.73
N SER A 266 -30.94 -33.06 -18.68
CA SER A 266 -29.47 -32.98 -18.77
C SER A 266 -28.86 -32.27 -17.55
N VAL A 267 -29.51 -31.20 -17.08
CA VAL A 267 -29.09 -30.49 -15.86
C VAL A 267 -29.31 -31.37 -14.63
N ALA A 268 -30.47 -32.03 -14.51
CA ALA A 268 -30.76 -32.89 -13.37
C ALA A 268 -29.75 -34.05 -13.25
N ILE A 269 -29.50 -34.77 -14.35
CA ILE A 269 -28.58 -35.93 -14.38
C ILE A 269 -27.13 -35.48 -14.21
N GLY A 270 -26.75 -34.34 -14.80
CA GLY A 270 -25.42 -33.75 -14.65
C GLY A 270 -25.08 -33.39 -13.19
N LEU A 271 -26.08 -32.95 -12.41
CA LEU A 271 -25.95 -32.63 -10.99
C LEU A 271 -26.03 -33.86 -10.06
N GLU A 272 -26.79 -34.89 -10.45
CA GLU A 272 -26.98 -36.11 -9.64
C GLU A 272 -25.74 -37.02 -9.61
N LYS A 273 -24.94 -37.05 -10.67
CA LYS A 273 -23.74 -37.90 -10.74
C LYS A 273 -22.65 -37.41 -9.77
N LYS A 274 -22.25 -38.26 -8.82
CA LYS A 274 -21.15 -37.99 -7.85
C LYS A 274 -19.83 -37.55 -8.55
N PRO A 275 -19.02 -36.71 -7.90
CA PRO A 275 -17.69 -36.39 -8.40
C PRO A 275 -16.85 -37.68 -8.43
N LEU A 276 -16.30 -38.03 -9.60
CA LEU A 276 -15.25 -39.03 -9.70
C LEU A 276 -13.95 -38.31 -9.34
N LEU A 277 -13.59 -38.36 -8.06
CA LEU A 277 -12.23 -38.10 -7.59
C LEU A 277 -11.41 -39.38 -7.75
#